data_AF-A0A2M7TCN5-F1
#
_entry.id   AF-A0A2M7TCN5-F1
#
_cell.length_a   1.000
_cell.length_b   1.000
_cell.length_c   1.000
_cell.angle_alpha   90.00
_cell.angle_beta   90.00
_cell.angle_gamma   90.00
#
_symmetry.space_group_name_H-M   'P 1'
#
loop_
_entity.id
_entity.type
_entity.pdbx_description
1 polymer ?
#
loop_
_entity_poly.entity_id
_entity_poly.type
_entity_poly.pdbx_seq_one_letter_code
_entity_poly.pdbx_strand_id
1 'polypeptide(L)'
;MEFLLVVFIPFITTLILTPLVMRLALRWGFKDDPQTHHHPAILHRKALPRAGGLPIYIALVVSILIFCPLEKHLIGLILGATIIVIDGLLDDKYNLHPLLRFISQFVAAGIIVLSGVGITYITNPFGGLIRLDVVNITLNFFGEHHLLLLADLFALFWIVWTMNLVNWSSGVDGQMPGFVIIAAGTLALLALPFTTYDASQWTVIKICLMVVGATLAFLIFNWHP
;
A
#
# COMPACT_ATOMS: atom_id res chain seq x y z
N MET A 1 0.70 -0.20 -25.46
CA MET A 1 1.37 -1.48 -25.15
C MET A 1 1.98 -1.46 -23.75
N GLU A 2 2.73 -0.42 -23.39
CA GLU A 2 3.34 -0.29 -22.06
C GLU A 2 2.34 -0.39 -20.90
N PHE A 3 1.23 0.37 -20.91
CA PHE A 3 0.21 0.29 -19.85
C PHE A 3 -0.41 -1.11 -19.68
N LEU A 4 -0.51 -1.87 -20.76
CA LEU A 4 -0.99 -3.25 -20.70
C LEU A 4 0.01 -4.09 -19.90
N LEU A 5 1.31 -3.98 -20.21
CA LEU A 5 2.36 -4.71 -19.50
C LEU A 5 2.44 -4.31 -18.02
N VAL A 6 2.22 -3.03 -17.70
CA VAL A 6 2.21 -2.51 -16.32
C VAL A 6 1.10 -3.15 -15.47
N VAL A 7 0.00 -3.59 -16.07
CA VAL A 7 -1.06 -4.36 -15.38
C VAL A 7 -0.78 -5.86 -15.42
N PHE A 8 -0.36 -6.38 -16.57
CA PHE A 8 -0.22 -7.82 -16.81
C PHE A 8 0.95 -8.44 -16.04
N ILE A 9 2.11 -7.78 -15.95
CA ILE A 9 3.25 -8.30 -15.18
C ILE A 9 2.88 -8.52 -13.70
N PRO A 10 2.40 -7.52 -12.94
CA PRO A 10 2.05 -7.73 -11.55
C PRO A 10 0.89 -8.71 -11.37
N PHE A 11 -0.05 -8.78 -12.32
CA PHE A 11 -1.09 -9.79 -12.33
C PHE A 11 -0.50 -11.21 -12.41
N ILE A 12 0.34 -11.50 -13.42
CA ILE A 12 0.92 -12.83 -13.61
C ILE A 12 1.88 -13.17 -12.45
N THR A 13 2.69 -12.22 -12.00
CA THR A 13 3.58 -12.43 -10.86
C THR A 13 2.79 -12.78 -9.59
N THR A 14 1.71 -12.05 -9.28
CA THR A 14 0.86 -12.36 -8.13
C THR A 14 0.14 -13.70 -8.30
N LEU A 15 -0.36 -14.01 -9.49
CA LEU A 15 -1.03 -15.27 -9.81
C LEU A 15 -0.13 -16.49 -9.55
N ILE A 16 1.16 -16.39 -9.89
CA ILE A 16 2.15 -17.45 -9.67
C ILE A 16 2.59 -17.50 -8.21
N LEU A 17 2.84 -16.35 -7.57
CA LEU A 17 3.37 -16.28 -6.21
C LEU A 17 2.34 -16.65 -5.14
N THR A 18 1.06 -16.33 -5.34
CA THR A 18 0.00 -16.58 -4.34
C THR A 18 -0.07 -18.05 -3.90
N PRO A 19 -0.18 -19.06 -4.79
CA PRO A 19 -0.21 -20.46 -4.36
C PRO A 19 1.09 -20.93 -3.69
N LEU A 20 2.25 -20.33 -4.05
CA LEU A 20 3.52 -20.63 -3.39
C LEU A 20 3.52 -20.08 -1.95
N VAL A 21 3.13 -18.83 -1.77
CA VAL A 21 3.03 -18.19 -0.46
C VAL A 21 2.01 -18.92 0.42
N MET A 22 0.85 -19.31 -0.11
CA MET A 22 -0.14 -20.10 0.63
C MET A 22 0.45 -21.39 1.21
N ARG A 23 1.23 -22.14 0.43
CA ARG A 23 1.88 -23.38 0.91
C ARG A 23 2.91 -23.10 2.00
N LEU A 24 3.70 -22.04 1.84
CA LEU A 24 4.71 -21.63 2.83
C LEU A 24 4.07 -21.12 4.12
N ALA A 25 3.00 -20.33 4.01
CA ALA A 25 2.23 -19.81 5.12
C ALA A 25 1.69 -20.94 6.01
N LEU A 26 1.04 -21.94 5.41
CA LEU A 26 0.57 -23.14 6.13
C LEU A 26 1.72 -23.91 6.78
N ARG A 27 2.87 -24.06 6.10
CA ARG A 27 4.03 -24.78 6.61
C ARG A 27 4.71 -24.07 7.79
N TRP A 28 4.71 -22.75 7.79
CA TRP A 28 5.37 -21.92 8.83
C TRP A 28 4.42 -21.43 9.92
N GLY A 29 3.15 -21.84 9.87
CA GLY A 29 2.15 -21.55 10.89
C GLY A 29 1.48 -20.18 10.75
N PHE A 30 1.65 -19.48 9.63
CA PHE A 30 0.84 -18.29 9.31
C PHE A 30 -0.53 -18.74 8.81
N LYS A 31 -1.41 -19.11 9.74
CA LYS A 31 -2.73 -19.67 9.41
C LYS A 31 -3.79 -19.21 10.40
N ASP A 32 -4.99 -18.99 9.89
CA ASP A 32 -6.20 -18.83 10.70
C ASP A 32 -6.86 -20.18 10.90
N ASP A 33 -6.75 -20.74 12.10
CA ASP A 33 -7.31 -22.06 12.41
C ASP A 33 -8.53 -21.92 13.34
N PRO A 34 -9.76 -22.18 12.84
CA PRO A 34 -10.99 -22.08 13.65
C PRO A 34 -10.99 -22.98 14.89
N GLN A 35 -10.13 -24.01 14.92
CA GLN A 35 -10.00 -24.92 16.05
C GLN A 35 -9.15 -24.36 17.20
N THR A 36 -8.26 -23.41 16.90
CA THR A 36 -7.36 -22.80 17.90
C THR A 36 -7.69 -21.33 18.16
N HIS A 37 -8.36 -20.66 17.21
CA HIS A 37 -8.78 -19.28 17.31
C HIS A 37 -10.29 -19.19 17.06
N HIS A 38 -11.06 -19.03 18.13
CA HIS A 38 -12.51 -18.89 18.05
C HIS A 38 -12.89 -17.40 17.99
N HIS A 39 -13.24 -16.93 16.80
CA HIS A 39 -13.76 -15.58 16.58
C HIS A 39 -15.09 -15.66 15.82
N PRO A 40 -16.15 -14.91 16.20
CA PRO A 40 -17.47 -15.02 15.58
C PRO A 40 -17.49 -14.68 14.07
N ALA A 41 -16.48 -13.95 13.59
CA ALA A 41 -16.32 -13.65 12.17
C ALA A 41 -15.65 -14.78 11.35
N ILE A 42 -15.17 -15.86 11.98
CA ILE A 42 -14.56 -17.00 11.29
C ILE A 42 -15.66 -17.92 10.78
N LEU A 43 -15.92 -17.86 9.47
CA LEU A 43 -16.92 -18.69 8.79
C LEU A 43 -16.33 -19.98 8.19
N HIS A 44 -15.01 -20.02 7.99
CA HIS A 44 -14.30 -21.16 7.43
C HIS A 44 -14.17 -22.32 8.42
N ARG A 45 -14.12 -23.55 7.90
CA ARG A 45 -14.01 -24.79 8.70
C ARG A 45 -12.60 -25.42 8.69
N LYS A 46 -11.72 -24.96 7.81
CA LYS A 46 -10.36 -25.48 7.62
C LYS A 46 -9.37 -24.34 7.84
N ALA A 47 -8.16 -24.64 8.30
CA ALA A 47 -7.15 -23.62 8.48
C ALA A 47 -6.83 -22.91 7.16
N LEU A 48 -6.99 -21.58 7.12
CA LEU A 48 -6.70 -20.76 5.94
C LEU A 48 -5.33 -20.09 6.09
N PRO A 49 -4.52 -20.00 5.02
CA PRO A 49 -3.25 -19.30 5.07
C PRO A 49 -3.46 -17.80 5.30
N ARG A 50 -2.68 -17.22 6.21
CA ARG A 50 -2.55 -15.78 6.42
C ARG A 50 -1.18 -15.35 5.87
N ALA A 51 -1.15 -14.34 4.99
CA ALA A 51 0.02 -13.73 4.30
C ALA A 51 -0.32 -13.20 2.89
N GLY A 52 -1.61 -12.94 2.59
CA GLY A 52 -2.06 -12.57 1.24
C GLY A 52 -1.43 -11.29 0.67
N GLY A 53 -0.95 -10.38 1.53
CA GLY A 53 -0.26 -9.16 1.10
C GLY A 53 1.15 -9.38 0.56
N LEU A 54 1.84 -10.46 0.97
CA LEU A 54 3.22 -10.74 0.53
C LEU A 54 3.36 -10.96 -0.99
N PRO A 55 2.55 -11.80 -1.67
CA PRO A 55 2.66 -11.97 -3.12
C PRO A 55 2.35 -10.68 -3.89
N ILE A 56 1.38 -9.88 -3.42
CA ILE A 56 1.06 -8.56 -3.98
C ILE A 56 2.28 -7.64 -3.86
N TYR A 57 2.86 -7.54 -2.66
CA TYR A 57 4.03 -6.69 -2.42
C TYR A 57 5.22 -7.06 -3.31
N ILE A 58 5.56 -8.35 -3.40
CA ILE A 58 6.66 -8.81 -4.25
C ILE A 58 6.38 -8.44 -5.72
N ALA A 59 5.15 -8.66 -6.20
CA ALA A 59 4.76 -8.30 -7.56
C ALA A 59 4.86 -6.79 -7.82
N LEU A 60 4.49 -5.95 -6.85
CA LEU A 60 4.65 -4.49 -6.93
C LEU A 60 6.11 -4.09 -7.00
N VAL A 61 6.98 -4.60 -6.12
CA VAL A 61 8.41 -4.26 -6.13
C VAL A 61 9.04 -4.67 -7.46
N VAL A 62 8.80 -5.89 -7.93
CA VAL A 62 9.32 -6.35 -9.23
C VAL A 62 8.84 -5.45 -10.36
N SER A 63 7.55 -5.06 -10.37
CA SER A 63 6.99 -4.20 -11.41
C SER A 63 7.55 -2.77 -11.37
N ILE A 64 7.73 -2.20 -10.17
CA ILE A 64 8.35 -0.88 -9.99
C ILE A 64 9.77 -0.89 -10.54
N LEU A 65 10.57 -1.92 -10.24
CA LEU A 65 11.94 -2.05 -10.72
C LEU A 65 12.04 -2.16 -12.26
N ILE A 66 11.00 -2.68 -12.91
CA ILE A 66 10.96 -2.84 -14.38
C ILE A 66 10.50 -1.55 -15.08
N PHE A 67 9.47 -0.88 -14.54
CA PHE A 67 8.73 0.15 -15.28
C PHE A 67 8.94 1.59 -14.80
N CYS A 68 9.56 1.77 -13.63
CA CYS A 68 9.72 3.07 -13.00
C CYS A 68 11.21 3.38 -12.70
N PRO A 69 11.67 4.60 -12.96
CA PRO A 69 13.00 5.02 -12.50
C PRO A 69 13.02 5.06 -10.97
N LEU A 70 14.05 4.48 -10.33
CA LEU A 70 14.19 4.43 -8.88
C LEU A 70 14.57 5.79 -8.29
N GLU A 71 13.58 6.66 -8.14
CA GLU A 71 13.71 7.94 -7.46
C GLU A 71 13.56 7.80 -5.94
N LYS A 72 14.02 8.81 -5.18
CA LYS A 72 14.02 8.78 -3.71
C LYS A 72 12.62 8.48 -3.14
N HIS A 73 11.57 9.03 -3.76
CA HIS A 73 10.17 8.82 -3.36
C HIS A 73 9.74 7.35 -3.48
N LEU A 74 10.15 6.66 -4.54
CA LEU A 74 9.84 5.24 -4.74
C LEU A 74 10.65 4.34 -3.82
N ILE A 75 11.90 4.70 -3.55
CA ILE A 75 12.69 3.99 -2.54
C ILE A 75 12.01 4.12 -1.16
N GLY A 76 11.56 5.33 -0.80
CA GLY A 76 10.78 5.56 0.41
C GLY A 76 9.49 4.74 0.46
N LEU A 77 8.75 4.67 -0.65
CA LEU A 77 7.55 3.84 -0.80
C LEU A 77 7.84 2.35 -0.59
N ILE A 78 8.89 1.81 -1.23
CA ILE A 78 9.28 0.39 -1.09
C ILE A 78 9.70 0.08 0.35
N LEU A 79 10.50 0.94 0.97
CA LEU A 79 10.95 0.75 2.36
C LEU A 79 9.77 0.82 3.34
N GLY A 80 8.90 1.82 3.19
CA GLY A 80 7.68 1.94 4.00
C GLY A 80 6.76 0.71 3.82
N ALA A 81 6.49 0.30 2.59
CA ALA A 81 5.70 -0.90 2.31
C ALA A 81 6.35 -2.18 2.84
N THR A 82 7.68 -2.29 2.82
CA THR A 82 8.41 -3.41 3.43
C THR A 82 8.10 -3.52 4.92
N ILE A 83 8.13 -2.40 5.64
CA ILE A 83 7.83 -2.37 7.08
C ILE A 83 6.40 -2.83 7.34
N ILE A 84 5.43 -2.34 6.56
CA ILE A 84 4.02 -2.72 6.72
C ILE A 84 3.80 -4.21 6.42
N VAL A 85 4.46 -4.76 5.40
CA VAL A 85 4.35 -6.20 5.09
C VAL A 85 4.98 -7.05 6.19
N ILE A 86 6.13 -6.64 6.74
CA ILE A 86 6.74 -7.33 7.88
C ILE A 86 5.83 -7.25 9.11
N ASP A 87 5.29 -6.07 9.42
CA ASP A 87 4.35 -5.87 10.52
C ASP A 87 3.12 -6.76 10.38
N GLY A 88 2.51 -6.80 9.19
CA GLY A 88 1.36 -7.65 8.89
C GLY A 88 1.67 -9.15 9.03
N LEU A 89 2.83 -9.61 8.55
CA LEU A 89 3.25 -11.00 8.73
C LEU A 89 3.50 -11.34 10.21
N LEU A 90 4.11 -10.42 10.97
CA LEU A 90 4.33 -10.61 12.40
C LEU A 90 3.00 -10.63 13.16
N ASP A 91 2.05 -9.76 12.81
CA ASP A 91 0.70 -9.74 13.38
C ASP A 91 -0.04 -11.05 13.11
N ASP A 92 0.01 -11.54 11.86
CA ASP A 92 -0.60 -12.81 11.46
C ASP A 92 -0.13 -14.01 12.28
N LYS A 93 1.12 -13.96 12.78
CA LYS A 93 1.75 -15.05 13.54
C LYS A 93 1.69 -14.88 15.05
N TYR A 94 1.90 -13.66 15.53
CA TYR A 94 2.11 -13.36 16.94
C TYR A 94 0.96 -12.59 17.58
N ASN A 95 -0.03 -12.14 16.80
CA ASN A 95 -1.14 -11.30 17.25
C ASN A 95 -0.64 -10.08 18.04
N LEU A 96 0.01 -9.16 17.32
CA LEU A 96 0.78 -8.09 17.92
C LEU A 96 -0.12 -7.10 18.67
N HIS A 97 0.41 -6.50 19.73
CA HIS A 97 -0.30 -5.45 20.46
C HIS A 97 -0.61 -4.27 19.52
N PRO A 98 -1.83 -3.71 19.52
CA PRO A 98 -2.23 -2.65 18.58
C PRO A 98 -1.29 -1.43 18.56
N LEU A 99 -0.67 -1.09 19.69
CA LEU A 99 0.31 0.01 19.75
C LEU A 99 1.56 -0.26 18.91
N LEU A 100 2.04 -1.51 18.84
CA LEU A 100 3.21 -1.86 18.03
C LEU A 100 2.91 -1.67 16.54
N ARG A 101 1.73 -2.12 16.10
CA ARG A 101 1.21 -1.94 14.74
C ARG A 101 1.04 -0.47 14.39
N PHE A 102 0.56 0.33 15.34
CA PHE A 102 0.40 1.76 15.14
C PHE A 102 1.76 2.46 15.01
N ILE A 103 2.73 2.13 15.87
CA ILE A 103 4.09 2.68 15.80
C ILE A 103 4.75 2.30 14.46
N SER A 104 4.65 1.06 14.01
CA SER A 104 5.25 0.62 12.73
C SER A 104 4.64 1.36 11.54
N GLN A 105 3.33 1.63 11.55
CA GLN A 105 2.67 2.47 10.55
C GLN A 105 3.22 3.91 10.53
N PHE A 106 3.41 4.53 11.69
CA PHE A 106 4.02 5.87 11.77
C PHE A 106 5.47 5.89 11.30
N VAL A 107 6.25 4.85 11.61
CA VAL A 107 7.63 4.71 11.12
C VAL A 107 7.64 4.56 9.60
N ALA A 108 6.79 3.70 9.04
CA ALA A 108 6.66 3.51 7.59
C ALA A 108 6.23 4.79 6.88
N ALA A 109 5.21 5.47 7.40
CA ALA A 109 4.74 6.75 6.86
C ALA A 109 5.82 7.83 6.98
N GLY A 110 6.58 7.86 8.07
CA GLY A 110 7.69 8.79 8.28
C GLY A 110 8.79 8.62 7.23
N ILE A 111 9.16 7.39 6.87
CA ILE A 111 10.13 7.12 5.80
C ILE A 111 9.62 7.65 4.45
N ILE A 112 8.33 7.46 4.16
CA ILE A 112 7.71 7.98 2.92
C ILE A 112 7.75 9.51 2.91
N VAL A 113 7.39 10.17 4.01
CA VAL A 113 7.40 11.64 4.10
C VAL A 113 8.82 12.20 4.03
N LEU A 114 9.78 11.59 4.73
CA LEU A 114 11.21 11.97 4.67
C LEU A 114 11.82 11.75 3.27
N SER A 115 11.27 10.82 2.50
CA SER A 115 11.58 10.69 1.07
C SER A 115 11.01 11.83 0.23
N GLY A 116 10.42 12.86 0.82
CA GLY A 116 9.92 14.07 0.16
C GLY A 116 8.51 13.96 -0.42
N VAL A 117 7.75 12.93 -0.03
CA VAL A 117 6.32 12.83 -0.36
C VAL A 117 5.55 13.67 0.66
N GLY A 118 4.91 14.75 0.22
CA GLY A 118 4.17 15.65 1.09
C GLY A 118 2.94 16.22 0.39
N ILE A 119 2.00 16.73 1.18
CA ILE A 119 0.76 17.37 0.68
C ILE A 119 0.92 18.88 0.87
N THR A 120 1.46 19.55 -0.15
CA THR A 120 1.80 20.99 -0.07
C THR A 120 0.58 21.90 -0.07
N TYR A 121 -0.55 21.43 -0.61
CA TYR A 121 -1.81 22.16 -0.61
C TYR A 121 -3.02 21.24 -0.68
N ILE A 122 -4.18 21.78 -0.29
CA ILE A 122 -5.49 21.14 -0.41
C ILE A 122 -6.41 22.08 -1.18
N THR A 123 -7.18 21.53 -2.12
CA THR A 123 -8.19 22.29 -2.87
C THR A 123 -9.42 22.51 -2.01
N ASN A 124 -9.91 23.75 -1.94
CA ASN A 124 -11.16 24.07 -1.25
C ASN A 124 -12.35 23.92 -2.22
N PRO A 125 -13.39 23.11 -1.90
CA PRO A 125 -14.57 22.97 -2.75
C PRO A 125 -15.34 24.29 -2.95
N PHE A 126 -15.18 25.27 -2.06
CA PHE A 126 -15.75 26.62 -2.19
C PHE A 126 -14.84 27.60 -2.93
N GLY A 127 -13.71 27.13 -3.48
CA GLY A 127 -12.75 27.93 -4.24
C GLY A 127 -11.46 28.24 -3.47
N GLY A 128 -10.36 28.35 -4.22
CA GLY A 128 -9.03 28.64 -3.69
C GLY A 128 -8.24 27.40 -3.25
N LEU A 129 -6.99 27.65 -2.81
CA LEU A 129 -6.06 26.63 -2.33
C LEU A 129 -5.70 26.91 -0.88
N ILE A 130 -5.81 25.90 -0.04
CA ILE A 130 -5.27 25.93 1.32
C ILE A 130 -3.83 25.45 1.23
N ARG A 131 -2.88 26.38 1.36
CA ARG A 131 -1.45 26.11 1.32
C ARG A 131 -0.99 25.58 2.67
N LEU A 132 -0.32 24.43 2.68
CA LEU A 132 0.24 23.78 3.87
C LEU A 132 1.76 23.93 3.95
N ASP A 133 2.38 24.44 2.88
CA ASP A 133 3.81 24.71 2.76
C ASP A 133 4.23 26.07 3.36
N VAL A 134 3.38 26.68 4.19
CA VAL A 134 3.60 27.99 4.80
C VAL A 134 4.75 27.97 5.83
N VAL A 135 4.87 26.87 6.57
CA VAL A 135 5.91 26.68 7.58
C VAL A 135 7.02 25.80 7.00
N ASN A 136 8.02 26.44 6.41
CA ASN A 136 9.21 25.78 5.90
C ASN A 136 10.37 25.93 6.90
N ILE A 137 10.79 24.81 7.47
CA ILE A 137 11.96 24.74 8.35
C ILE A 137 13.08 24.06 7.56
N THR A 138 14.11 24.82 7.21
CA THR A 138 15.30 24.25 6.58
C THR A 138 16.19 23.64 7.66
N LEU A 139 16.37 22.32 7.62
CA LEU A 139 17.32 21.61 8.44
C LEU A 139 18.56 21.26 7.60
N ASN A 140 19.73 21.73 8.06
CA ASN A 140 21.01 21.43 7.45
C ASN A 140 21.68 20.26 8.19
N PHE A 141 21.13 19.06 8.02
CA PHE A 141 21.72 17.83 8.56
C PHE A 141 21.77 16.77 7.47
N PHE A 142 22.98 16.31 7.10
CA PHE A 142 23.24 15.45 5.92
C PHE A 142 22.78 16.00 4.56
N GLY A 143 22.54 17.30 4.45
CA GLY A 143 22.08 17.99 3.23
C GLY A 143 21.10 19.11 3.58
N GLU A 144 20.67 19.89 2.58
CA GLU A 144 19.55 20.81 2.76
C GLU A 144 18.24 20.03 2.70
N HIS A 145 17.55 19.94 3.84
CA HIS A 145 16.23 19.33 3.94
C HIS A 145 15.20 20.41 4.29
N HIS A 146 14.20 20.59 3.43
CA HIS A 146 13.06 21.44 3.72
C HIS A 146 11.96 20.61 4.38
N LEU A 147 11.73 20.85 5.66
CA LEU A 147 10.58 20.29 6.38
C LEU A 147 9.41 21.26 6.27
N LEU A 148 8.36 20.82 5.61
CA LEU A 148 7.11 21.57 5.49
C LEU A 148 6.21 21.11 6.62
N LEU A 149 6.43 21.60 7.83
CA LEU A 149 5.94 20.98 9.06
C LEU A 149 4.43 20.64 9.01
N LEU A 150 3.59 21.55 8.52
CA LEU A 150 2.15 21.30 8.39
C LEU A 150 1.81 20.30 7.27
N ALA A 151 2.46 20.41 6.11
CA ALA A 151 2.27 19.50 4.98
C ALA A 151 2.74 18.07 5.30
N ASP A 152 3.89 17.95 5.97
CA ASP A 152 4.53 16.68 6.33
C ASP A 152 3.75 15.98 7.44
N LEU A 153 3.32 16.70 8.47
CA LEU A 153 2.44 16.14 9.51
C LEU A 153 1.10 15.70 8.91
N PHE A 154 0.50 16.51 8.04
CA PHE A 154 -0.74 16.15 7.39
C PHE A 154 -0.57 14.88 6.53
N ALA A 155 0.49 14.80 5.73
CA ALA A 155 0.81 13.61 4.94
C ALA A 155 1.05 12.37 5.82
N LEU A 156 1.78 12.52 6.92
CA LEU A 156 2.04 11.45 7.89
C LEU A 156 0.73 10.85 8.43
N PHE A 157 -0.15 11.71 8.97
CA PHE A 157 -1.45 11.26 9.49
C PHE A 157 -2.33 10.70 8.37
N TRP A 158 -2.32 11.30 7.18
CA TRP A 158 -3.10 10.84 6.04
C TRP A 158 -2.70 9.44 5.57
N ILE A 159 -1.40 9.16 5.50
CA ILE A 159 -0.90 7.83 5.12
C ILE A 159 -1.31 6.79 6.16
N VAL A 160 -1.08 7.06 7.46
CA VAL A 160 -1.49 6.13 8.53
C VAL A 160 -3.01 5.93 8.55
N TRP A 161 -3.78 7.00 8.33
CA TRP A 161 -5.23 6.94 8.24
C TRP A 161 -5.70 6.04 7.10
N THR A 162 -5.12 6.19 5.90
CA THR A 162 -5.48 5.36 4.74
C THR A 162 -5.10 3.89 4.92
N MET A 163 -3.96 3.59 5.58
CA MET A 163 -3.60 2.22 5.97
C MET A 163 -4.68 1.57 6.83
N ASN A 164 -5.17 2.28 7.85
CA ASN A 164 -6.23 1.77 8.74
C ASN A 164 -7.59 1.67 8.03
N LEU A 165 -7.95 2.65 7.20
CA LEU A 165 -9.19 2.61 6.41
C LEU A 165 -9.28 1.36 5.52
N VAL A 166 -8.19 1.04 4.80
CA VAL A 166 -8.14 -0.14 3.95
C VAL A 166 -8.25 -1.41 4.80
N ASN A 167 -7.55 -1.46 5.94
CA ASN A 167 -7.62 -2.59 6.87
C ASN A 167 -9.03 -2.79 7.48
N TRP A 168 -9.77 -1.72 7.74
CA TRP A 168 -11.16 -1.82 8.24
C TRP A 168 -12.16 -2.22 7.15
N SER A 169 -11.76 -2.18 5.88
CA SER A 169 -12.61 -2.53 4.73
C SER A 169 -12.61 -4.03 4.40
N SER A 170 -12.06 -4.89 5.27
CA SER A 170 -11.95 -6.35 5.09
C SER A 170 -13.00 -7.14 5.87
N GLY A 171 -14.29 -6.82 5.70
CA GLY A 171 -15.38 -7.46 6.44
C GLY A 171 -15.86 -8.79 5.87
N VAL A 172 -15.73 -9.01 4.56
CA VAL A 172 -16.10 -10.25 3.85
C VAL A 172 -15.09 -10.60 2.75
N ASP A 173 -15.05 -11.87 2.34
CA ASP A 173 -14.15 -12.36 1.28
C ASP A 173 -14.32 -11.54 -0.01
N GLY A 174 -13.20 -11.14 -0.61
CA GLY A 174 -13.19 -10.34 -1.83
C GLY A 174 -13.48 -8.85 -1.66
N GLN A 175 -13.95 -8.39 -0.48
CA GLN A 175 -14.30 -6.98 -0.26
C GLN A 175 -13.09 -6.05 -0.34
N MET A 176 -12.05 -6.34 0.45
CA MET A 176 -10.83 -5.53 0.49
C MET A 176 -10.15 -5.44 -0.89
N PRO A 177 -9.85 -6.55 -1.60
CA PRO A 177 -9.26 -6.47 -2.93
C PRO A 177 -10.18 -5.76 -3.94
N GLY A 178 -11.50 -5.98 -3.89
CA GLY A 178 -12.46 -5.28 -4.76
C GLY A 178 -12.43 -3.76 -4.57
N PHE A 179 -12.47 -3.30 -3.32
CA PHE A 179 -12.35 -1.89 -2.96
C PHE A 179 -11.02 -1.28 -3.44
N VAL A 180 -9.89 -1.97 -3.21
CA VAL A 180 -8.56 -1.50 -3.63
C VAL A 180 -8.44 -1.38 -5.15
N ILE A 181 -9.00 -2.33 -5.92
CA ILE A 181 -9.01 -2.28 -7.39
C ILE A 181 -9.75 -1.03 -7.87
N ILE A 182 -10.94 -0.76 -7.32
CA ILE A 182 -11.75 0.40 -7.71
C ILE A 182 -11.02 1.69 -7.31
N ALA A 183 -10.49 1.77 -6.09
CA ALA A 183 -9.77 2.96 -5.60
C ALA A 183 -8.53 3.26 -6.46
N ALA A 184 -7.67 2.26 -6.70
CA ALA A 184 -6.47 2.43 -7.50
C ALA A 184 -6.79 2.76 -8.97
N GLY A 185 -7.79 2.09 -9.56
CA GLY A 185 -8.26 2.43 -10.91
C GLY A 185 -8.78 3.86 -11.02
N THR A 186 -9.53 4.32 -10.01
CA THR A 186 -10.02 5.71 -9.94
C THR A 186 -8.87 6.70 -9.82
N LEU A 187 -7.87 6.43 -8.97
CA LEU A 187 -6.69 7.28 -8.82
C LEU A 187 -5.88 7.36 -10.12
N ALA A 188 -5.73 6.26 -10.85
CA ALA A 188 -5.08 6.26 -12.16
C ALA A 188 -5.83 7.16 -13.15
N LEU A 189 -7.16 7.10 -13.20
CA LEU A 189 -7.97 7.95 -14.07
C LEU A 189 -7.89 9.43 -13.67
N LEU A 190 -7.93 9.73 -12.37
CA LEU A 190 -7.84 11.10 -11.86
C LEU A 190 -6.47 11.74 -12.08
N ALA A 191 -5.40 10.95 -12.18
CA ALA A 191 -4.06 11.45 -12.47
C ALA A 191 -3.84 11.81 -13.95
N LEU A 192 -4.61 11.24 -14.89
CA LEU A 192 -4.44 11.47 -16.33
C LEU A 192 -4.43 12.95 -16.75
N PRO A 193 -5.38 13.81 -16.30
CA PRO A 193 -5.40 15.22 -16.70
C PRO A 193 -4.19 16.03 -16.22
N PHE A 194 -3.46 15.54 -15.21
CA PHE A 194 -2.32 16.23 -14.63
C PHE A 194 -0.98 15.85 -15.30
N THR A 195 -0.96 14.83 -16.15
CA THR A 195 0.25 14.32 -16.83
C THR A 195 0.92 15.32 -17.76
N THR A 196 0.19 16.32 -18.26
CA THR A 196 0.73 17.39 -19.10
C THR A 196 1.48 18.45 -18.29
N TYR A 197 1.17 18.58 -17.00
CA TYR A 197 1.76 19.58 -16.10
C TYR A 197 2.89 19.00 -15.25
N ASP A 198 2.80 17.71 -14.92
CA ASP A 198 3.74 17.03 -14.04
C ASP A 198 4.01 15.61 -14.54
N ALA A 199 5.26 15.36 -14.97
CA ALA A 199 5.68 14.07 -15.49
C ALA A 199 5.65 12.96 -14.43
N SER A 200 5.74 13.30 -13.14
CA SER A 200 5.66 12.32 -12.04
C SER A 200 4.30 11.62 -11.96
N GLN A 201 3.25 12.23 -12.53
CA GLN A 201 1.91 11.65 -12.60
C GLN A 201 1.89 10.37 -13.43
N TRP A 202 2.78 10.22 -14.42
CA TRP A 202 2.92 8.94 -15.15
C TRP A 202 3.38 7.80 -14.24
N THR A 203 4.28 8.08 -13.30
CA THR A 203 4.72 7.11 -12.29
C THR A 203 3.57 6.74 -11.35
N VAL A 204 2.77 7.72 -10.91
CA VAL A 204 1.57 7.48 -10.08
C VAL A 204 0.57 6.58 -10.81
N ILE A 205 0.25 6.88 -12.08
CA ILE A 205 -0.64 6.08 -12.92
C ILE A 205 -0.12 4.65 -13.03
N LYS A 206 1.18 4.48 -13.32
CA LYS A 206 1.81 3.17 -13.43
C LYS A 206 1.66 2.37 -12.14
N ILE A 207 1.96 2.94 -10.99
CA ILE A 207 1.83 2.27 -9.68
C ILE A 207 0.38 1.89 -9.40
N CYS A 208 -0.57 2.78 -9.65
CA CYS A 208 -2.00 2.49 -9.48
C CYS A 208 -2.44 1.31 -10.35
N LEU A 209 -2.00 1.27 -11.61
CA LEU A 209 -2.28 0.15 -12.52
C LEU A 209 -1.58 -1.15 -12.09
N MET A 210 -0.37 -1.08 -11.52
CA MET A 210 0.28 -2.25 -10.94
C MET A 210 -0.50 -2.80 -9.75
N VAL A 211 -1.02 -1.93 -8.89
CA VAL A 211 -1.90 -2.31 -7.77
C VAL A 211 -3.18 -2.97 -8.28
N VAL A 212 -3.80 -2.42 -9.32
CA VAL A 212 -4.96 -3.04 -9.98
C VAL A 212 -4.61 -4.44 -10.47
N GLY A 213 -3.52 -4.61 -11.22
CA GLY A 213 -3.09 -5.90 -11.76
C GLY A 213 -2.80 -6.94 -10.69
N ALA A 214 -1.97 -6.60 -9.70
CA ALA A 214 -1.63 -7.51 -8.60
C ALA A 214 -2.87 -7.91 -7.79
N THR A 215 -3.72 -6.93 -7.46
CA THR A 215 -4.90 -7.17 -6.63
C THR A 215 -5.98 -7.95 -7.38
N LEU A 216 -6.14 -7.76 -8.69
CA LEU A 216 -7.03 -8.58 -9.53
C LEU A 216 -6.62 -10.05 -9.52
N ALA A 217 -5.32 -10.34 -9.61
CA ALA A 217 -4.84 -11.72 -9.52
C ALA A 217 -5.05 -12.31 -8.13
N PHE A 218 -4.80 -11.54 -7.06
CA PHE A 218 -5.06 -11.97 -5.70
C PHE A 218 -6.56 -12.22 -5.43
N LEU A 219 -7.44 -11.40 -6.01
CA LEU A 219 -8.89 -11.53 -5.90
C LEU A 219 -9.37 -12.92 -6.35
N ILE A 220 -8.73 -13.55 -7.34
CA ILE A 220 -9.08 -14.92 -7.78
C ILE A 220 -8.98 -15.93 -6.63
N PHE A 221 -8.01 -15.75 -5.73
CA PHE A 221 -7.79 -16.62 -4.57
C PHE A 221 -8.52 -16.16 -3.31
N ASN A 222 -8.94 -14.89 -3.27
CA ASN A 222 -9.66 -14.30 -2.13
C ASN A 222 -11.17 -14.15 -2.40
N TRP A 223 -11.65 -14.52 -3.58
CA TRP A 223 -13.06 -14.50 -3.92
C TRP A 223 -13.81 -15.54 -3.08
N HIS A 224 -14.98 -15.16 -2.57
CA HIS A 224 -15.81 -16.06 -1.78
C HIS A 224 -16.15 -17.34 -2.57
N PRO A 225 -16.04 -18.55 -1.97
CA PRO A 225 -15.65 -18.88 -0.59
C PRO A 225 -14.16 -19.12 -0.36
#